data_AF-A0A661XVJ5-F1
#
_entry.id   AF-A0A661XVJ5-F1
#
_cell.length_a   1.000
_cell.length_b   1.000
_cell.length_c   1.000
_cell.angle_alpha   90.00
_cell.angle_beta   90.00
_cell.angle_gamma   90.00
#
_symmetry.space_group_name_H-M   'P 1'
#
loop_
_entity.id
_entity.type
_entity.pdbx_description
1 polymer ?
#
loop_
_entity_poly.entity_id
_entity_poly.type
_entity_poly.pdbx_seq_one_letter_code
_entity_poly.pdbx_strand_id
1 'polypeptide(L)' 'DKLPIALALIFAVDRPLDMCRTVVYVTGAATVAMFVAKSVGKLGKPKIKEWDDHYDEVK' A
#
# COMPACT_ATOMS: atom_id res chain seq x y z
N ASP A 1 29.83 16.51 18.33
CA ASP A 1 29.75 16.84 16.88
C ASP A 1 29.05 15.80 16.00
N LYS A 2 29.04 14.50 16.34
CA LYS A 2 28.37 13.46 15.52
C LYS A 2 26.86 13.29 15.76
N LEU A 3 26.35 13.70 16.94
CA LEU A 3 24.92 13.67 17.28
C LEU A 3 24.01 14.41 16.26
N PRO A 4 24.31 15.65 15.85
CA PRO A 4 23.45 16.38 14.91
C PRO A 4 23.40 15.75 13.50
N ILE A 5 24.48 15.12 13.05
CA ILE A 5 24.52 14.41 11.76
C ILE A 5 23.64 13.16 11.79
N ALA A 6 23.70 12.39 12.89
CA ALA A 6 22.85 11.23 13.09
C ALA A 6 21.36 11.60 13.16
N LEU A 7 21.02 12.72 13.82
CA LEU A 7 19.65 13.21 13.89
C LEU A 7 19.12 13.68 12.52
N ALA A 8 19.96 14.37 11.72
CA ALA A 8 19.60 14.84 10.39
C ALA A 8 19.28 13.70 9.41
N LEU A 9 20.03 12.59 9.49
CA LEU A 9 19.77 11.38 8.71
C LEU A 9 18.41 10.75 9.06
N ILE A 10 18.02 10.77 10.33
CA ILE A 10 16.72 10.25 10.78
C ILE A 10 15.59 11.14 10.28
N PHE A 11 15.69 12.46 10.44
CA PHE A 11 14.67 13.40 9.96
C PHE A 11 14.43 13.35 8.45
N ALA A 12 15.48 13.09 7.65
CA ALA A 12 15.35 12.98 6.21
C ALA A 12 14.46 11.81 5.76
N VAL A 13 14.51 10.68 6.48
CA VAL A 13 13.74 9.46 6.16
C VAL A 13 12.43 9.33 6.95
N ASP A 14 12.26 10.10 8.02
CA ASP A 14 11.12 10.02 8.93
C ASP A 14 9.77 10.26 8.22
N ARG A 15 9.67 11.27 7.34
CA ARG A 15 8.41 11.57 6.64
C ARG A 15 7.99 10.47 5.65
N PRO A 16 8.87 10.00 4.72
CA PRO A 16 8.54 8.84 3.91
C PRO A 16 8.23 7.59 4.75
N LEU A 17 8.93 7.37 5.86
CA LEU A 17 8.73 6.21 6.73
C LEU A 17 7.40 6.29 7.49
N ASP A 18 6.96 7.48 7.92
CA ASP A 18 5.65 7.70 8.52
C ASP A 18 4.52 7.46 7.51
N MET A 19 4.71 7.87 6.25
CA MET A 19 3.78 7.54 5.18
C MET A 19 3.70 6.03 4.94
N CYS A 20 4.84 5.31 4.96
CA CYS A 20 4.85 3.85 4.89
C CYS A 20 4.05 3.22 6.05
N ARG A 21 4.16 3.77 7.27
CA ARG A 21 3.35 3.34 8.41
C ARG A 21 1.85 3.49 8.14
N THR A 22 1.42 4.60 7.54
CA THR A 22 0.02 4.79 7.13
C THR A 22 -0.42 3.76 6.09
N VAL A 23 0.39 3.51 5.07
CA VAL A 23 0.08 2.54 3.99
C VAL A 23 -0.10 1.13 4.57
N VAL A 24 0.81 0.69 5.43
CA VAL A 24 0.74 -0.64 6.06
C VAL A 24 -0.50 -0.77 6.93
N TYR A 25 -0.84 0.25 7.71
CA TYR A 25 -2.01 0.23 8.58
C TYR A 25 -3.32 0.13 7.78
N VAL A 26 -3.48 0.97 6.76
CA VAL A 26 -4.69 0.99 5.92
C VAL A 26 -4.82 -0.32 5.13
N THR A 27 -3.73 -0.80 4.54
CA THR A 27 -3.72 -2.05 3.75
C THR A 27 -3.95 -3.27 4.64
N GLY A 28 -3.40 -3.29 5.85
CA GLY A 28 -3.63 -4.36 6.83
C GLY A 28 -5.11 -4.47 7.21
N ALA A 29 -5.75 -3.34 7.53
CA ALA A 29 -7.18 -3.30 7.84
C ALA A 29 -8.04 -3.77 6.65
N ALA A 30 -7.72 -3.31 5.44
CA ALA A 30 -8.40 -3.75 4.22
C ALA A 30 -8.23 -5.26 3.99
N THR A 31 -7.03 -5.80 4.21
CA THR A 31 -6.74 -7.22 4.03
C THR A 31 -7.54 -8.09 5.00
N VAL A 32 -7.57 -7.73 6.28
CA VAL A 32 -8.35 -8.47 7.29
C VAL A 32 -9.84 -8.37 7.00
N ALA A 33 -10.35 -7.19 6.62
CA ALA A 33 -11.75 -7.02 6.24
C ALA A 33 -12.15 -7.91 5.04
N MET A 34 -11.31 -7.95 4.00
CA MET A 34 -11.51 -8.81 2.83
C MET A 34 -11.44 -10.30 3.21
N PHE A 35 -10.52 -10.69 4.09
CA PHE A 35 -10.40 -12.05 4.57
C PHE A 35 -11.63 -12.49 5.36
N VAL A 36 -12.10 -11.67 6.30
CA VAL A 36 -13.33 -11.94 7.06
C VAL A 36 -14.54 -11.97 6.14
N ALA A 37 -14.68 -11.00 5.24
CA ALA A 37 -15.77 -10.96 4.27
C ALA A 37 -15.80 -12.21 3.38
N LYS A 38 -14.64 -12.73 2.98
CA LYS A 38 -14.52 -14.02 2.28
C LYS A 38 -15.03 -15.17 3.14
N SER A 39 -14.60 -15.24 4.40
CA SER A 39 -14.98 -16.30 5.34
C SER A 39 -16.49 -16.34 5.63
N VAL A 40 -17.17 -15.19 5.61
CA VAL A 40 -18.64 -15.11 5.80
C VAL A 40 -19.44 -15.03 4.49
N GLY A 41 -18.80 -15.30 3.33
CA GLY A 41 -19.47 -15.35 2.03
C GLY A 41 -20.02 -14.00 1.53
N LYS A 42 -19.48 -12.88 2.01
CA LYS A 42 -19.92 -11.52 1.66
C LYS A 42 -19.18 -10.89 0.48
N LEU A 43 -18.24 -11.61 -0.15
CA LEU A 43 -17.57 -11.12 -1.36
C LEU A 43 -18.43 -11.38 -2.60
N GLY A 44 -18.67 -10.32 -3.39
CA GLY A 44 -19.34 -10.41 -4.70
C GLY A 44 -18.40 -10.90 -5.81
N LYS A 45 -18.93 -11.02 -7.04
CA LYS A 45 -18.12 -11.35 -8.23
C LYS A 45 -17.15 -10.20 -8.53
N PRO A 46 -15.84 -10.43 -8.60
CA PRO A 46 -14.88 -9.40 -8.95
C PRO A 46 -15.13 -8.93 -10.39
N LYS A 47 -15.05 -7.61 -10.62
CA LYS A 47 -15.04 -7.02 -11.96
C LYS A 47 -13.60 -6.92 -12.40
N ILE A 48 -13.10 -7.96 -13.05
CA ILE A 48 -11.75 -7.98 -13.61
C ILE A 48 -11.70 -6.94 -14.72
N LYS A 49 -10.69 -6.08 -14.68
CA LYS A 49 -10.39 -5.17 -15.78
C LYS A 49 -9.01 -5.55 -16.30
N GLU A 50 -8.99 -6.09 -17.51
CA GLU A 50 -7.76 -6.36 -18.24
C GLU A 50 -7.26 -5.01 -18.77
N TRP A 51 -6.00 -4.67 -18.48
CA TRP A 51 -5.40 -3.35 -18.81
C TRP A 51 -4.39 -3.44 -19.95
N ASP A 52 -4.14 -4.65 -20.44
CA ASP A 52 -3.26 -4.92 -21.56
C ASP A 52 -3.99 -4.81 -22.91
N ASP A 53 -5.31 -4.60 -22.90
CA ASP A 53 -6.23 -4.61 -24.06
C ASP A 53 -5.83 -3.63 -25.19
N HIS A 54 -5.05 -2.59 -24.86
CA HIS A 54 -4.61 -1.53 -25.80
C HIS A 54 -3.08 -1.42 -25.91
N TYR A 55 -2.31 -2.37 -25.35
CA TYR A 55 -0.84 -2.29 -25.37
C TYR A 55 -0.28 -2.35 -26.80
N ASP A 56 -0.96 -3.07 -27.71
CA ASP A 56 -0.59 -3.17 -29.11
C ASP A 56 -0.91 -1.90 -29.94
N GLU A 57 -1.79 -1.02 -29.45
CA GLU A 57 -2.17 0.23 -30.15
C GLU A 57 -1.13 1.34 -30.00
N VAL A 58 -0.27 1.24 -28.98
CA VAL A 58 0.78 2.22 -28.66
C VAL A 58 2.18 1.75 -29.03
N LYS A 59 2.30 0.60 -29.71
CA LYS A 59 3.58 -0.01 -30.11
C LYS A 59 4.08 0.49 -31.46
#